data_AF-A0A7S4IL83-F1
#
_entry.id   AF-A0A7S4IL83-F1
#
_cell.length_a   1.000
_cell.length_b   1.000
_cell.length_c   1.000
_cell.angle_alpha   90.00
_cell.angle_beta   90.00
_cell.angle_gamma   90.00
#
_symmetry.space_group_name_H-M   'P 1'
#
loop_
_entity.id
_entity.type
_entity.pdbx_description
1 polymer ?
#
loop_
_entity_poly.entity_id
_entity_poly.type
_entity_poly.pdbx_seq_one_letter_code
_entity_poly.pdbx_strand_id
1 'polypeptide(L)'
;MPPTKLARCIVPPARLSGIIDWRRGGSTIMSLDITDRRIGVAIGEHPTPNNLVHKLDAIPYMPCGHPPVKRRDENERVALELEKLMKQNKVNAFVVGWPLLADGRPGGPCGKVLHMLDFLAERRGSLLTKARPFALWDERDIPRDKFEEGLIKSAQRSGTIDKWGRAPIFCETPVHEAGGYIYRSRLQFYHKPTNDSTAASLILKHFMDSHWTPENKETALHFNDSYADCQFEHAVEKYDNEGFCLQSSLL
;
A
#
# COMPACT_ATOMS: atom_id res chain seq x y z
N MET A 1 -12.00 -6.77 20.17
CA MET A 1 -12.02 -5.31 19.92
C MET A 1 -12.51 -5.05 18.50
N PRO A 2 -13.35 -4.05 18.22
CA PRO A 2 -13.83 -3.78 16.87
C PRO A 2 -12.68 -3.31 15.95
N PRO A 3 -12.69 -3.64 14.65
CA PRO A 3 -11.65 -3.22 13.72
C PRO A 3 -11.66 -1.69 13.56
N THR A 4 -10.45 -1.10 13.52
CA THR A 4 -10.26 0.35 13.33
C THR A 4 -10.83 0.83 11.99
N LYS A 5 -11.08 2.13 11.85
CA LYS A 5 -11.56 2.71 10.58
C LYS A 5 -10.60 2.43 9.43
N LEU A 6 -9.29 2.56 9.69
CA LEU A 6 -8.25 2.27 8.72
C LEU A 6 -8.31 0.80 8.26
N ALA A 7 -8.40 -0.15 9.19
CA ALA A 7 -8.47 -1.58 8.89
C ALA A 7 -9.68 -1.97 8.03
N ARG A 8 -10.77 -1.19 8.07
CA ARG A 8 -11.95 -1.41 7.21
C ARG A 8 -11.79 -0.90 5.78
N CYS A 9 -10.77 -0.07 5.52
CA CYS A 9 -10.53 0.56 4.22
C CYS A 9 -9.40 -0.11 3.44
N ILE A 10 -8.55 -0.90 4.09
CA ILE A 10 -7.50 -1.66 3.43
C ILE A 10 -8.08 -2.90 2.74
N VAL A 11 -7.67 -3.12 1.49
CA VAL A 11 -8.02 -4.32 0.70
C VAL A 11 -6.78 -4.90 0.02
N PRO A 12 -6.77 -6.21 -0.30
CA PRO A 12 -5.73 -6.79 -1.13
C PRO A 12 -5.65 -6.11 -2.51
N PRO A 13 -4.45 -5.95 -3.11
CA PRO A 13 -4.30 -5.33 -4.44
C PRO A 13 -5.20 -5.91 -5.53
N ALA A 14 -5.29 -7.25 -5.62
CA ALA A 14 -6.14 -7.95 -6.58
C ALA A 14 -7.64 -7.65 -6.37
N ARG A 15 -8.07 -7.50 -5.09
CA ARG A 15 -9.44 -7.10 -4.76
C ARG A 15 -9.69 -5.63 -5.11
N LEU A 16 -8.70 -4.76 -4.89
CA LEU A 16 -8.80 -3.35 -5.27
C LEU A 16 -9.08 -3.21 -6.77
N SER A 17 -8.35 -3.95 -7.61
CA SER A 17 -8.59 -3.96 -9.05
C SER A 17 -9.97 -4.50 -9.45
N GLY A 18 -10.58 -5.38 -8.65
CA GLY A 18 -11.92 -5.91 -8.90
C GLY A 18 -13.06 -5.00 -8.41
N ILE A 19 -12.85 -4.25 -7.32
CA ILE A 19 -13.84 -3.34 -6.72
C ILE A 19 -14.15 -2.17 -7.65
N ILE A 20 -13.14 -1.71 -8.37
CA ILE A 20 -13.27 -0.55 -9.21
C ILE A 20 -14.06 -0.99 -10.45
N ASP A 21 -15.35 -0.65 -10.50
CA ASP A 21 -16.28 -1.10 -11.54
C ASP A 21 -16.02 -0.37 -12.86
N TRP A 22 -15.03 -0.89 -13.60
CA TRP A 22 -14.54 -0.35 -14.87
C TRP A 22 -15.61 -0.27 -15.96
N ARG A 23 -16.73 -0.98 -15.81
CA ARG A 23 -17.80 -1.04 -16.82
C ARG A 23 -18.71 0.20 -16.77
N ARG A 24 -18.65 1.02 -15.72
CA ARG A 24 -19.59 2.14 -15.48
C ARG A 24 -19.07 3.53 -15.90
N GLY A 25 -18.11 3.61 -16.82
CA GLY A 25 -17.73 4.89 -17.43
C GLY A 25 -16.45 5.51 -16.88
N GLY A 26 -15.43 4.67 -16.65
CA GLY A 26 -14.10 5.11 -16.27
C GLY A 26 -13.95 5.34 -14.77
N SER A 27 -12.79 4.96 -14.25
CA SER A 27 -12.48 5.11 -12.83
C SER A 27 -11.02 5.43 -12.65
N THR A 28 -10.76 6.28 -11.67
CA THR A 28 -9.44 6.85 -11.43
C THR A 28 -8.87 6.28 -10.14
N ILE A 29 -7.68 5.71 -10.23
CA ILE A 29 -6.86 5.38 -9.05
C ILE A 29 -5.87 6.52 -8.81
N MET A 30 -5.68 6.86 -7.55
CA MET A 30 -4.58 7.71 -7.12
C MET A 30 -3.52 6.87 -6.40
N SER A 31 -2.26 7.03 -6.75
CA SER A 31 -1.16 6.48 -5.97
C SER A 31 -0.52 7.54 -5.08
N LEU A 32 -0.14 7.12 -3.87
CA LEU A 32 0.49 7.94 -2.85
C LEU A 32 1.85 7.35 -2.46
N ASP A 33 2.89 8.18 -2.51
CA ASP A 33 4.22 7.92 -1.94
C ASP A 33 4.41 8.85 -0.74
N ILE A 34 4.35 8.31 0.48
CA ILE A 34 4.33 9.12 1.71
C ILE A 34 5.71 9.10 2.36
N THR A 35 6.38 10.25 2.36
CA THR A 35 7.70 10.44 2.98
C THR A 35 7.61 11.37 4.19
N ASP A 36 8.75 11.69 4.81
CA ASP A 36 8.83 12.70 5.87
C ASP A 36 8.77 14.14 5.36
N ARG A 37 9.04 14.36 4.06
CA ARG A 37 9.17 15.70 3.45
C ARG A 37 8.10 16.06 2.43
N ARG A 38 7.42 15.05 1.89
CA ARG A 38 6.37 15.21 0.88
C ARG A 38 5.46 13.99 0.78
N ILE A 39 4.32 14.20 0.14
CA ILE A 39 3.50 13.14 -0.43
C ILE A 39 3.56 13.24 -1.95
N GLY A 40 4.21 12.27 -2.59
CA GLY A 40 4.15 12.09 -4.03
C GLY A 40 2.77 11.61 -4.45
N VAL A 41 2.22 12.17 -5.52
CA VAL A 41 0.88 11.86 -6.03
C VAL A 41 0.92 11.57 -7.52
N ALA A 42 0.32 10.45 -7.92
CA ALA A 42 0.08 10.13 -9.32
C ALA A 42 -1.36 9.64 -9.49
N ILE A 43 -1.92 9.80 -10.68
CA ILE A 43 -3.25 9.29 -11.02
C ILE A 43 -3.18 8.44 -12.29
N GLY A 44 -4.08 7.48 -12.39
CA GLY A 44 -4.20 6.57 -13.50
C GLY A 44 -5.66 6.27 -13.72
N GLU A 45 -6.10 6.40 -14.97
CA GLU A 45 -7.47 6.13 -15.37
C GLU A 45 -7.55 4.77 -16.05
N HIS A 46 -8.61 4.02 -15.79
CA HIS A 46 -8.92 2.81 -16.54
C HIS A 46 -10.41 2.72 -16.86
N PRO A 47 -10.77 2.17 -18.04
CA PRO A 47 -9.87 1.76 -19.11
C PRO A 47 -9.23 2.95 -19.84
N THR A 48 -7.90 2.94 -19.97
CA THR A 48 -7.16 3.81 -20.90
C THR A 48 -6.31 2.95 -21.82
N PRO A 49 -6.16 3.32 -23.12
CA PRO A 49 -5.50 2.47 -24.10
C PRO A 49 -4.05 2.07 -23.81
N ASN A 50 -3.36 2.64 -22.83
CA ASN A 50 -1.93 2.40 -22.58
C ASN A 50 -1.55 2.43 -21.09
N ASN A 51 -2.51 2.22 -20.18
CA ASN A 51 -2.25 2.35 -18.74
C ASN A 51 -1.51 3.68 -18.42
N LEU A 52 -2.02 4.79 -18.96
CA LEU A 52 -1.34 6.08 -18.84
C LEU A 52 -1.38 6.55 -17.38
N VAL A 53 -0.21 6.87 -16.83
CA VAL A 53 -0.05 7.41 -15.48
C VAL A 53 0.33 8.88 -15.58
N HIS A 54 -0.47 9.72 -14.95
CA HIS A 54 -0.23 11.15 -14.84
C HIS A 54 0.40 11.48 -13.50
N LYS A 55 1.61 12.01 -13.54
CA LYS A 55 2.28 12.54 -12.35
C LYS A 55 1.65 13.89 -11.97
N LEU A 56 1.31 14.07 -10.70
CA LEU A 56 0.87 15.35 -10.15
C LEU A 56 1.99 15.98 -9.31
N ASP A 57 1.86 17.27 -9.02
CA ASP A 57 2.79 17.96 -8.13
C ASP A 57 2.77 17.32 -6.74
N ALA A 58 3.97 17.07 -6.19
CA ALA A 58 4.08 16.49 -4.86
C ALA A 58 3.61 17.51 -3.82
N ILE A 59 2.84 17.04 -2.84
CA ILE A 59 2.36 17.88 -1.74
C ILE A 59 3.50 17.98 -0.72
N PRO A 60 4.07 19.16 -0.46
CA PRO A 60 5.09 19.30 0.59
C PRO A 60 4.53 18.82 1.93
N TYR A 61 5.35 18.17 2.74
CA TYR A 61 4.97 17.66 4.05
C TYR A 61 6.10 17.93 5.04
N MET A 62 5.88 18.71 6.09
CA MET A 62 6.93 19.02 7.09
C MET A 62 8.28 19.47 6.48
N PRO A 63 8.31 20.58 5.71
CA PRO A 63 9.55 21.07 5.12
C PRO A 63 10.60 21.40 6.19
N CYS A 64 11.81 20.86 6.04
CA CYS A 64 12.93 21.15 6.94
C CYS A 64 13.22 22.66 6.96
N GLY A 65 13.40 23.24 8.15
CA GLY A 65 13.81 24.65 8.31
C GLY A 65 12.68 25.65 8.55
N HIS A 66 11.43 25.20 8.64
CA HIS A 66 10.31 26.04 9.08
C HIS A 66 10.10 25.96 10.60
N PRO A 67 9.50 26.99 11.22
CA PRO A 67 9.12 26.94 12.63
C PRO A 67 8.26 25.71 12.92
N PRO A 68 8.27 25.19 14.16
CA PRO A 68 7.56 23.97 14.52
C PRO A 68 6.05 24.15 14.31
N VAL A 69 5.56 23.67 13.16
CA VAL A 69 4.12 23.54 12.90
C VAL A 69 3.63 22.31 13.67
N LYS A 70 2.47 22.42 14.32
CA LYS A 70 1.86 21.26 14.97
C LYS A 70 1.56 20.21 13.91
N ARG A 71 2.03 18.98 14.11
CA ARG A 71 1.85 17.86 13.18
C ARG A 71 0.40 17.67 12.72
N ARG A 72 -0.55 17.91 13.62
CA ARG A 72 -2.00 17.82 13.31
C ARG A 72 -2.45 18.86 12.27
N ASP A 73 -1.97 20.10 12.38
CA ASP A 73 -2.37 21.19 11.47
C ASP A 73 -1.79 20.95 10.09
N GLU A 74 -0.55 20.46 10.03
CA GLU A 74 0.09 20.05 8.78
C GLU A 74 -0.60 18.85 8.12
N ASN A 75 -0.98 17.84 8.91
CA ASN A 75 -1.76 16.72 8.40
C ASN A 75 -3.13 17.16 7.85
N GLU A 76 -3.80 18.12 8.50
CA GLU A 76 -5.08 18.67 8.02
C GLU A 76 -4.91 19.43 6.70
N ARG A 77 -3.85 20.24 6.58
CA ARG A 77 -3.51 20.94 5.32
C ARG A 77 -3.30 19.95 4.18
N VAL A 78 -2.51 18.90 4.42
CA VAL A 78 -2.26 17.84 3.43
C VAL A 78 -3.55 17.10 3.06
N ALA A 79 -4.40 16.79 4.04
CA ALA A 79 -5.66 16.12 3.78
C ALA A 79 -6.62 16.97 2.93
N LEU A 80 -6.65 18.29 3.14
CA LEU A 80 -7.43 19.22 2.31
C LEU A 80 -6.94 19.26 0.86
N GLU A 81 -5.62 19.30 0.64
CA GLU A 81 -5.04 19.26 -0.71
C GLU A 81 -5.33 17.92 -1.40
N LEU A 82 -5.16 16.79 -0.70
CA LEU A 82 -5.53 15.48 -1.22
C LEU A 82 -7.02 15.40 -1.56
N GLU A 83 -7.90 15.98 -0.73
CA GLU A 83 -9.33 16.03 -0.97
C GLU A 83 -9.68 16.81 -2.24
N LYS A 84 -9.00 17.95 -2.47
CA LYS A 84 -9.13 18.74 -3.68
C LYS A 84 -8.73 17.94 -4.91
N LEU A 85 -7.55 17.30 -4.89
CA LEU A 85 -7.08 16.46 -6.00
C LEU A 85 -8.01 15.27 -6.24
N MET A 86 -8.49 14.61 -5.18
CA MET A 86 -9.43 13.49 -5.27
C MET A 86 -10.74 13.90 -5.95
N LYS A 87 -11.32 15.05 -5.57
CA LYS A 87 -12.56 15.56 -6.16
C LYS A 87 -12.38 15.97 -7.61
N GLN A 88 -11.28 16.67 -7.93
CA GLN A 88 -10.97 17.12 -9.28
C GLN A 88 -10.82 15.96 -10.26
N ASN A 89 -10.15 14.88 -9.84
CA ASN A 89 -9.83 13.74 -10.70
C ASN A 89 -10.80 12.55 -10.52
N LYS A 90 -11.88 12.73 -9.75
CA LYS A 90 -12.91 11.70 -9.46
C LYS A 90 -12.32 10.37 -8.97
N VAL A 91 -11.35 10.44 -8.06
CA VAL A 91 -10.60 9.27 -7.57
C VAL A 91 -11.50 8.33 -6.77
N ASN A 92 -11.45 7.04 -7.11
CA ASN A 92 -12.28 6.00 -6.52
C ASN A 92 -11.52 5.10 -5.56
N ALA A 93 -10.19 5.01 -5.69
CA ALA A 93 -9.37 4.09 -4.93
C ALA A 93 -7.94 4.62 -4.82
N PHE A 94 -7.21 4.10 -3.84
CA PHE A 94 -5.83 4.48 -3.59
C PHE A 94 -4.87 3.28 -3.66
N VAL A 95 -3.68 3.50 -4.23
CA VAL A 95 -2.55 2.56 -4.15
C VAL A 95 -1.42 3.25 -3.42
N VAL A 96 -1.15 2.82 -2.20
CA VAL A 96 -0.21 3.49 -1.31
C VAL A 96 1.09 2.71 -1.29
N GLY A 97 2.20 3.41 -1.54
CA GLY A 97 3.54 2.87 -1.39
C GLY A 97 3.77 2.33 0.03
N TRP A 98 4.35 1.14 0.09
CA TRP A 98 4.66 0.42 1.31
C TRP A 98 6.18 0.25 1.40
N PRO A 99 6.89 1.16 2.11
CA PRO A 99 8.35 1.25 2.10
C PRO A 99 8.96 0.20 3.04
N LEU A 100 8.95 -1.04 2.57
CA LEU A 100 9.51 -2.19 3.27
C LEU A 100 11.04 -2.14 3.29
N LEU A 101 11.63 -2.73 4.33
CA LEU A 101 13.07 -2.94 4.38
C LEU A 101 13.51 -3.97 3.33
N ALA A 102 14.82 -4.10 3.09
CA ALA A 102 15.35 -5.04 2.09
C ALA A 102 14.93 -6.50 2.34
N ASP A 103 14.84 -6.90 3.62
CA ASP A 103 14.34 -8.20 4.06
C ASP A 103 12.80 -8.32 4.01
N GLY A 104 12.12 -7.23 3.67
CA GLY A 104 10.69 -7.15 3.60
C GLY A 104 9.97 -6.79 4.90
N ARG A 105 10.70 -6.53 5.98
CA ARG A 105 10.02 -6.21 7.23
C ARG A 105 9.53 -4.77 7.23
N PRO A 106 8.38 -4.48 7.88
CA PRO A 106 7.97 -3.11 8.09
C PRO A 106 8.95 -2.41 9.02
N GLY A 107 9.35 -1.18 8.66
CA GLY A 107 10.21 -0.33 9.48
C GLY A 107 9.50 0.93 10.00
N GLY A 108 10.25 1.83 10.63
CA GLY A 108 9.78 3.18 10.97
C GLY A 108 9.08 3.94 9.82
N PRO A 109 9.58 3.86 8.56
CA PRO A 109 8.92 4.39 7.37
C PRO A 109 7.48 3.89 7.17
N CYS A 110 7.25 2.57 7.29
CA CYS A 110 5.89 1.99 7.26
C CYS A 110 4.99 2.57 8.36
N GLY A 111 5.54 2.79 9.56
CA GLY A 111 4.83 3.44 10.65
C GLY A 111 4.39 4.88 10.31
N LYS A 112 5.20 5.62 9.55
CA LYS A 112 4.83 6.97 9.06
C LYS A 112 3.68 6.91 8.06
N VAL A 113 3.73 5.96 7.12
CA VAL A 113 2.64 5.70 6.17
C VAL A 113 1.35 5.39 6.92
N LEU A 114 1.36 4.42 7.84
CA LEU A 114 0.18 4.06 8.63
C LEU A 114 -0.36 5.23 9.45
N HIS A 115 0.51 6.00 10.10
CA HIS A 115 0.09 7.16 10.88
C HIS A 115 -0.61 8.22 10.00
N MET A 116 -0.12 8.45 8.79
CA MET A 116 -0.80 9.37 7.86
C MET A 116 -2.14 8.78 7.40
N LEU A 117 -2.17 7.52 6.99
CA LEU A 117 -3.41 6.88 6.53
C LEU A 117 -4.48 6.80 7.63
N ASP A 118 -4.09 6.53 8.87
CA ASP A 118 -5.00 6.51 10.02
C ASP A 118 -5.63 7.88 10.22
N PHE A 119 -4.83 8.95 10.19
CA PHE A 119 -5.33 10.32 10.20
C PHE A 119 -6.33 10.60 9.06
N LEU A 120 -6.01 10.18 7.82
CA LEU A 120 -6.90 10.35 6.67
C LEU A 120 -8.22 9.57 6.80
N ALA A 121 -8.18 8.40 7.45
CA ALA A 121 -9.34 7.54 7.68
C ALA A 121 -10.24 8.04 8.83
N GLU A 122 -9.67 8.73 9.82
CA GLU A 122 -10.40 9.24 10.98
C GLU A 122 -11.04 10.61 10.75
N ARG A 123 -10.47 11.40 9.83
CA ARG A 123 -10.92 12.76 9.49
C ARG A 123 -12.40 12.80 9.06
N ARG A 124 -13.10 13.91 9.40
CA ARG A 124 -14.47 14.16 8.91
C ARG A 124 -14.41 14.38 7.39
N GLY A 125 -15.33 13.75 6.65
CA GLY A 125 -15.22 13.72 5.19
C GLY A 125 -14.11 12.80 4.68
N SER A 126 -13.83 11.72 5.43
CA SER A 126 -12.74 10.77 5.21
C SER A 126 -12.47 10.48 3.73
N LEU A 127 -11.20 10.63 3.34
CA LEU A 127 -10.72 10.27 2.00
C LEU A 127 -10.83 8.75 1.81
N LEU A 128 -10.47 8.01 2.85
CA LEU A 128 -10.44 6.55 2.87
C LEU A 128 -11.76 6.02 3.45
N THR A 129 -12.50 5.26 2.67
CA THR A 129 -13.77 4.66 3.11
C THR A 129 -13.90 3.27 2.52
N LYS A 130 -14.90 2.49 2.94
CA LYS A 130 -15.23 1.22 2.25
C LYS A 130 -15.55 1.41 0.77
N ALA A 131 -16.11 2.56 0.39
CA ALA A 131 -16.41 2.92 -0.99
C ALA A 131 -15.20 3.50 -1.73
N ARG A 132 -14.15 3.90 -1.00
CA ARG A 132 -12.87 4.37 -1.52
C ARG A 132 -11.72 3.67 -0.79
N PRO A 133 -11.56 2.36 -1.01
CA PRO A 133 -10.55 1.58 -0.32
C PRO A 133 -9.15 1.91 -0.83
N PHE A 134 -8.16 1.37 -0.14
CA PHE A 134 -6.78 1.45 -0.57
C PHE A 134 -6.08 0.08 -0.48
N ALA A 135 -5.07 -0.11 -1.31
CA ALA A 135 -4.13 -1.22 -1.19
C ALA A 135 -2.73 -0.69 -0.85
N LEU A 136 -1.99 -1.46 -0.06
CA LEU A 136 -0.56 -1.24 0.16
C LEU A 136 0.21 -1.95 -0.95
N TRP A 137 1.21 -1.29 -1.52
CA TRP A 137 2.01 -1.80 -2.64
C TRP A 137 3.49 -1.76 -2.30
N ASP A 138 4.18 -2.88 -2.51
CA ASP A 138 5.61 -2.98 -2.24
C ASP A 138 6.40 -2.07 -3.18
N GLU A 139 7.17 -1.13 -2.62
CA GLU A 139 7.99 -0.17 -3.38
C GLU A 139 9.31 -0.77 -3.87
N ARG A 140 9.68 -1.96 -3.42
CA ARG A 140 10.96 -2.55 -3.77
C ARG A 140 10.98 -2.94 -5.25
N ASP A 141 12.00 -2.48 -5.96
CA ASP A 141 12.38 -3.01 -7.27
C ASP A 141 12.97 -4.42 -7.11
N ILE A 142 12.11 -5.40 -6.81
CA ILE A 142 12.46 -6.81 -6.86
C ILE A 142 12.31 -7.22 -8.32
N PRO A 143 13.40 -7.60 -9.01
CA PRO A 143 13.29 -8.16 -10.36
C PRO A 143 12.25 -9.27 -10.34
N ARG A 144 11.30 -9.23 -11.27
CA ARG A 144 10.17 -10.17 -11.33
C ARG A 144 10.64 -11.63 -11.24
N ASP A 145 11.75 -11.97 -11.91
CA ASP A 145 12.35 -13.30 -11.87
C ASP A 145 12.70 -13.76 -10.44
N LYS A 146 13.23 -12.86 -9.60
CA LYS A 146 13.55 -13.16 -8.20
C LYS A 146 12.30 -13.26 -7.33
N PHE A 147 11.29 -12.46 -7.63
CA PHE A 147 10.01 -12.52 -6.92
C PHE A 147 9.28 -13.82 -7.23
N GLU A 148 9.20 -14.20 -8.51
CA GLU A 148 8.61 -15.46 -8.97
C GLU A 148 9.39 -16.66 -8.47
N GLU A 149 10.74 -16.63 -8.50
CA GLU A 149 11.57 -17.69 -7.93
C GLU A 149 11.30 -17.85 -6.41
N GLY A 150 11.14 -16.74 -5.69
CA GLY A 150 10.76 -16.74 -4.28
C GLY A 150 9.39 -17.37 -4.05
N LEU A 151 8.39 -16.97 -4.83
CA LEU A 151 7.02 -17.52 -4.81
C LEU A 151 6.96 -19.00 -5.15
N ILE A 152 7.73 -19.46 -6.15
CA ILE A 152 7.78 -20.87 -6.52
C ILE A 152 8.41 -21.68 -5.39
N LYS A 153 9.54 -21.21 -4.85
CA LYS A 153 10.22 -21.86 -3.71
C LYS A 153 9.33 -21.96 -2.48
N SER A 154 8.41 -21.02 -2.27
CA SER A 154 7.45 -21.14 -1.17
C SER A 154 6.23 -21.94 -1.48
N ALA A 155 5.68 -21.86 -2.68
CA ALA A 155 4.55 -22.69 -3.06
C ALA A 155 4.94 -24.17 -2.89
N GLN A 156 6.20 -24.50 -3.17
CA GLN A 156 6.80 -25.80 -2.87
C GLN A 156 6.93 -26.11 -1.36
N ARG A 157 7.11 -25.10 -0.49
CA ARG A 157 7.30 -25.28 0.97
C ARG A 157 5.99 -25.23 1.77
N SER A 158 5.09 -24.29 1.47
CA SER A 158 3.85 -24.02 2.23
C SER A 158 2.57 -24.41 1.51
N GLY A 159 2.65 -24.85 0.24
CA GLY A 159 1.48 -25.29 -0.54
C GLY A 159 0.50 -24.18 -0.95
N THR A 160 0.64 -22.95 -0.45
CA THR A 160 -0.27 -21.84 -0.76
C THR A 160 0.45 -20.48 -0.79
N ILE A 161 0.18 -19.68 -1.83
CA ILE A 161 0.56 -18.26 -1.90
C ILE A 161 -0.36 -17.50 -0.97
N ASP A 162 0.18 -16.57 -0.20
CA ASP A 162 -0.65 -15.81 0.73
C ASP A 162 -1.57 -14.82 -0.01
N LYS A 163 -2.76 -14.59 0.55
CA LYS A 163 -3.80 -13.74 -0.04
C LYS A 163 -3.41 -12.26 -0.18
N TRP A 164 -2.28 -11.86 0.38
CA TRP A 164 -1.79 -10.49 0.36
C TRP A 164 -0.68 -10.31 -0.69
N GLY A 165 -0.32 -11.35 -1.44
CA GLY A 165 0.74 -11.32 -2.44
C GLY A 165 2.12 -11.11 -1.81
N ARG A 166 2.27 -11.46 -0.53
CA ARG A 166 3.50 -11.23 0.21
C ARG A 166 4.53 -12.32 -0.15
N ALA A 167 5.72 -11.88 -0.54
CA ALA A 167 6.89 -12.72 -0.75
C ALA A 167 7.20 -13.63 0.47
N PRO A 168 7.44 -14.92 0.28
CA PRO A 168 7.62 -15.89 1.38
C PRO A 168 8.77 -15.60 2.33
N ILE A 169 9.76 -14.83 1.85
CA ILE A 169 10.87 -14.30 2.64
C ILE A 169 10.39 -13.54 3.90
N PHE A 170 9.16 -13.02 3.91
CA PHE A 170 8.60 -12.39 5.10
C PHE A 170 8.34 -13.36 6.27
N CYS A 171 8.23 -14.67 5.99
CA CYS A 171 8.13 -15.71 7.01
C CYS A 171 9.51 -16.20 7.48
N GLU A 172 10.60 -15.81 6.81
CA GLU A 172 11.94 -16.26 7.17
C GLU A 172 12.50 -15.41 8.32
N THR A 173 13.08 -16.10 9.31
CA THR A 173 13.87 -15.46 10.37
C THR A 173 15.15 -14.91 9.74
N PRO A 174 15.58 -13.67 10.03
CA PRO A 174 16.76 -13.11 9.39
C PRO A 174 17.95 -13.95 9.82
N VAL A 175 18.89 -14.18 8.90
CA VAL A 175 20.13 -14.88 9.24
C VAL A 175 20.90 -14.02 10.24
N HIS A 176 21.07 -14.54 11.46
CA HIS A 176 21.87 -13.90 12.49
C HIS A 176 23.34 -13.99 12.10
N GLU A 177 23.92 -12.92 11.56
CA GLU A 177 25.37 -12.79 11.51
C GLU A 177 25.87 -12.53 12.95
N ALA A 178 26.96 -13.20 13.34
CA ALA A 178 27.47 -13.30 14.72
C ALA A 178 27.89 -11.97 15.40
N GLY A 179 27.58 -10.81 14.81
CA GLY A 179 27.88 -9.47 15.31
C GLY A 179 26.68 -8.69 15.87
N GLY A 180 25.53 -9.35 16.08
CA GLY A 180 24.31 -8.72 16.60
C GLY A 180 23.37 -8.23 15.50
N TYR A 181 22.22 -7.67 15.90
CA TYR A 181 21.27 -7.09 14.95
C TYR A 181 21.91 -5.87 14.29
N ILE A 182 22.50 -6.06 13.11
CA ILE A 182 22.70 -4.95 12.19
C ILE A 182 21.29 -4.59 11.72
N TYR A 183 20.63 -3.69 12.46
CA TYR A 183 19.48 -2.97 11.93
C TYR A 183 19.99 -2.23 10.69
N ARG A 184 19.87 -2.88 9.52
CA ARG A 184 20.13 -2.27 8.20
C ARG A 184 19.07 -1.21 7.86
N SER A 185 18.44 -0.60 8.86
CA SER A 185 17.54 0.55 8.73
C SER A 185 18.24 1.76 8.09
N ARG A 186 19.58 1.79 8.05
CA ARG A 186 20.39 2.80 7.34
C ARG A 186 20.70 2.50 5.89
N LEU A 187 20.63 1.24 5.43
CA LEU A 187 20.72 0.92 3.99
C LEU A 187 19.31 1.05 3.40
N GLN A 188 18.89 2.31 3.47
CA GLN A 188 17.71 2.86 2.88
C GLN A 188 17.87 2.74 1.35
N PHE A 189 17.43 1.62 0.74
CA PHE A 189 17.20 1.49 -0.71
C PHE A 189 15.99 2.35 -1.11
N TYR A 190 16.06 3.64 -0.84
CA TYR A 190 15.06 4.58 -1.32
C TYR A 190 15.54 4.97 -2.70
N HIS A 191 14.59 5.03 -3.64
CA HIS A 191 14.78 5.88 -4.81
C HIS A 191 15.42 7.19 -4.34
N LYS A 192 16.47 7.65 -5.04
CA LYS A 192 17.16 8.91 -4.75
C LYS A 192 16.08 9.96 -4.45
N PRO A 193 16.00 10.54 -3.24
CA PRO A 193 14.82 11.28 -2.83
C PRO A 193 14.56 12.41 -3.82
N THR A 194 13.52 12.27 -4.63
CA THR A 194 13.37 13.09 -5.85
C THR A 194 12.59 14.38 -5.68
N ASN A 195 12.14 14.88 -4.53
CA ASN A 195 11.25 16.05 -4.42
C ASN A 195 9.93 16.03 -5.25
N ASP A 196 9.75 15.10 -6.18
CA ASP A 196 8.61 14.98 -7.08
C ASP A 196 7.82 13.69 -6.82
N SER A 197 6.82 13.44 -7.65
CA SER A 197 5.92 12.28 -7.55
C SER A 197 6.38 11.08 -8.40
N THR A 198 7.70 10.91 -8.65
CA THR A 198 8.22 9.79 -9.46
C THR A 198 7.87 8.44 -8.85
N ALA A 199 8.14 8.24 -7.56
CA ALA A 199 7.86 6.96 -6.90
C ALA A 199 6.37 6.60 -6.96
N ALA A 200 5.48 7.55 -6.66
CA ALA A 200 4.02 7.36 -6.82
C ALA A 200 3.63 6.95 -8.25
N SER A 201 4.25 7.56 -9.27
CA SER A 201 3.97 7.17 -10.66
C SER A 201 4.46 5.77 -11.02
N LEU A 202 5.60 5.33 -10.48
CA LEU A 202 6.14 3.99 -10.68
C LEU A 202 5.31 2.94 -9.96
N ILE A 203 4.93 3.20 -8.70
CA ILE A 203 4.03 2.36 -7.91
C ILE A 203 2.73 2.13 -8.68
N LEU A 204 2.11 3.22 -9.16
CA LEU A 204 0.86 3.12 -9.88
C LEU A 204 1.01 2.34 -11.19
N LYS A 205 2.05 2.66 -11.97
CA LYS A 205 2.32 1.96 -13.22
C LYS A 205 2.51 0.45 -12.98
N HIS A 206 3.28 0.07 -11.98
CA HIS A 206 3.51 -1.33 -11.64
C HIS A 206 2.22 -2.05 -11.22
N PHE A 207 1.38 -1.39 -10.40
CA PHE A 207 0.07 -1.91 -10.04
C PHE A 207 -0.82 -2.14 -11.27
N MET A 208 -0.86 -1.16 -12.18
CA MET A 208 -1.67 -1.21 -13.40
C MET A 208 -1.18 -2.30 -14.37
N ASP A 209 0.13 -2.40 -14.58
CA ASP A 209 0.71 -3.44 -15.43
C ASP A 209 0.52 -4.84 -14.85
N SER A 210 0.49 -4.97 -13.51
CA SER A 210 0.27 -6.26 -12.84
C SER A 210 -1.19 -6.72 -12.85
N HIS A 211 -2.15 -5.79 -12.76
CA HIS A 211 -3.55 -6.14 -12.55
C HIS A 211 -4.49 -5.81 -13.72
N TRP A 212 -4.06 -4.99 -14.70
CA TRP A 212 -4.93 -4.52 -15.80
C TRP A 212 -4.56 -5.06 -17.17
N THR A 213 -3.84 -6.18 -17.24
CA THR A 213 -3.68 -6.91 -18.50
C THR A 213 -5.03 -7.49 -18.95
N PRO A 214 -5.28 -7.61 -20.27
CA PRO A 214 -6.50 -8.24 -20.78
C PRO A 214 -6.73 -9.65 -20.21
N GLU A 215 -5.65 -10.41 -20.02
CA GLU A 215 -5.66 -11.77 -19.47
C GLU A 215 -6.13 -11.82 -18.00
N ASN A 216 -5.72 -10.85 -17.18
CA ASN A 216 -6.05 -10.83 -15.75
C ASN A 216 -7.52 -10.42 -15.48
N LYS A 217 -8.22 -9.87 -16.47
CA LYS A 217 -9.64 -9.48 -16.34
C LYS A 217 -10.56 -10.69 -16.13
N GLU A 218 -10.25 -11.83 -16.73
CA GLU A 218 -11.04 -13.05 -16.55
C GLU A 218 -10.81 -13.66 -15.16
N THR A 219 -9.56 -13.67 -14.69
CA THR A 219 -9.22 -14.20 -13.36
C THR A 219 -9.86 -13.38 -12.23
N ALA A 220 -9.89 -12.04 -12.36
CA ALA A 220 -10.47 -11.17 -11.34
C ALA A 220 -11.97 -11.39 -11.12
N LEU A 221 -12.71 -11.83 -12.15
CA LEU A 221 -14.14 -12.13 -12.04
C LEU A 221 -14.39 -13.37 -11.16
N HIS A 222 -13.54 -14.38 -11.24
CA HIS A 222 -13.66 -15.59 -10.41
C HIS A 222 -13.35 -15.36 -8.93
N PHE A 223 -12.52 -14.37 -8.61
CA PHE A 223 -12.18 -14.05 -7.22
C PHE A 223 -13.33 -13.39 -6.45
N ASN A 224 -14.27 -12.72 -7.12
CA ASN A 224 -15.34 -12.02 -6.42
C ASN A 224 -16.38 -12.96 -5.80
N ASP A 225 -16.62 -14.14 -6.37
CA ASP A 225 -17.64 -15.07 -5.87
C ASP A 225 -17.19 -15.85 -4.63
N SER A 226 -15.89 -16.10 -4.48
CA SER A 226 -15.35 -16.86 -3.33
C SER A 226 -15.08 -16.02 -2.08
N TYR A 227 -15.02 -14.69 -2.19
CA TYR A 227 -14.56 -13.81 -1.12
C TYR A 227 -15.67 -13.13 -0.30
N ALA A 228 -16.94 -13.40 -0.63
CA ALA A 228 -18.08 -12.90 0.14
C ALA A 228 -18.02 -13.33 1.62
N ASP A 229 -17.33 -14.43 1.93
CA ASP A 229 -17.19 -14.98 3.29
C ASP A 229 -15.88 -14.59 3.99
N CYS A 230 -14.95 -13.89 3.34
CA CYS A 230 -13.72 -13.41 3.98
C CYS A 230 -13.97 -12.07 4.70
N GLN A 231 -14.95 -12.04 5.60
CA GLN A 231 -14.96 -10.99 6.61
C GLN A 231 -13.74 -11.20 7.53
N PHE A 232 -13.06 -10.10 7.87
CA PHE A 232 -11.90 -10.10 8.77
C PHE A 232 -12.19 -10.73 10.15
N GLU A 233 -13.45 -11.03 10.46
CA GLU A 233 -13.91 -11.59 11.73
C GLU A 233 -13.26 -12.94 12.05
N HIS A 234 -13.09 -13.85 11.07
CA HIS A 234 -12.55 -15.18 11.36
C HIS A 234 -11.02 -15.33 11.26
N ALA A 235 -10.32 -14.39 10.63
CA ALA A 235 -8.86 -14.52 10.43
C ALA A 235 -8.05 -14.10 11.66
N VAL A 236 -8.58 -13.21 12.51
CA VAL A 236 -7.93 -12.79 13.76
C VAL A 236 -8.08 -13.89 14.83
N GLU A 237 -9.26 -14.50 14.95
CA GLU A 237 -9.53 -15.56 15.93
C GLU A 237 -8.72 -16.85 15.68
N LYS A 238 -8.30 -17.13 14.44
CA LYS A 238 -7.41 -18.26 14.15
C LYS A 238 -5.96 -18.01 14.56
N TYR A 239 -5.48 -16.77 14.50
CA TYR A 239 -4.12 -16.42 14.93
C TYR A 239 -3.94 -16.54 16.45
N ASP A 240 -4.98 -16.24 17.23
CA ASP A 240 -4.95 -16.40 18.70
C ASP A 240 -4.92 -17.88 19.13
N ASN A 241 -5.41 -18.81 18.30
CA ASN A 241 -5.47 -20.23 18.63
C ASN A 241 -4.19 -21.03 18.31
N GLU A 242 -3.25 -20.49 17.53
CA GLU A 242 -2.01 -21.18 17.14
C GLU A 242 -0.80 -20.81 18.03
N GLY A 243 -1.00 -20.13 19.15
CA GLY A 243 0.06 -19.91 20.16
C GLY A 243 1.21 -19.01 19.71
N PHE A 244 1.08 -18.33 18.57
CA PHE A 244 2.04 -17.30 18.15
C PHE A 244 1.75 -15.99 18.88
N CYS A 245 2.35 -15.85 20.07
CA CYS A 245 2.46 -14.56 20.76
C CYS A 245 3.25 -13.57 19.88
N LEU A 246 2.57 -12.82 19.03
CA LEU A 246 3.05 -11.50 18.61
C LEU A 246 2.88 -10.59 19.81
N GLN A 247 3.88 -10.62 20.70
CA GLN A 247 3.97 -9.73 21.84
C GLN A 247 4.00 -8.30 21.29
N SER A 248 2.90 -7.60 21.54
CA SER A 248 2.60 -6.21 21.20
C SER A 248 3.78 -5.30 21.53
N SER A 249 4.54 -4.93 20.51
CA SER A 249 5.57 -3.89 20.58
C SER A 249 5.03 -2.56 20.03
N LEU A 250 3.84 -2.17 20.51
CA LEU A 250 3.26 -0.82 20.32
C LEU A 250 2.48 -0.44 21.59
N LEU A 251 3.23 -0.20 22.67
CA LEU A 251 2.95 0.81 23.69
C LEU A 251 4.26 1.57 23.94
#